data_AF-K6Z1F2-F1
#
_entry.id   AF-K6Z1F2-F1
#
_cell.length_a   1.000
_cell.length_b   1.000
_cell.length_c   1.000
_cell.angle_alpha   90.00
_cell.angle_beta   90.00
_cell.angle_gamma   90.00
#
_symmetry.space_group_name_H-M   'P 1'
#
loop_
_entity.id
_entity.type
_entity.pdbx_description
1 polymer ?
#
loop_
_entity_poly.entity_id
_entity_poly.type
_entity_poly.pdbx_seq_one_letter_code
_entity_poly.pdbx_strand_id
1 'polypeptide(L)'
;MKFRISSGEFVAAIEESLKDLIDRGLPITQTSVIVNAKTSDGNAVGKTTLYRKNDKTGGLIHQALIDKIESAKNDRKKGAGRQTRGQTIVSLNKEIARLKKEQKGLTDRVVEQEAEIIQLQEGKGRSSSRVDSFEGELYIAHSLLLKRYSMLKDLEELVLAFEAKHKGTAHLEHFKKRIETLEAEIQYSTVFDAKFGK
;
A
#
# COMPACT_ATOMS: atom_id res chain seq x y z
N MET A 1 3.57 56.94 -40.48
CA MET A 1 2.77 56.09 -41.41
C MET A 1 2.62 54.70 -40.79
N LYS A 2 1.40 54.18 -40.64
CA LYS A 2 1.19 52.77 -40.26
C LYS A 2 1.33 51.93 -41.53
N PHE A 3 2.46 51.26 -41.71
CA PHE A 3 2.64 50.29 -42.79
C PHE A 3 1.60 49.17 -42.60
N ARG A 4 0.68 49.04 -43.56
CA ARG A 4 -0.31 47.97 -43.59
C ARG A 4 0.27 46.85 -44.44
N ILE A 5 0.74 45.80 -43.79
CA ILE A 5 1.19 44.57 -44.44
C ILE A 5 -0.06 43.81 -44.90
N SER A 6 -0.03 43.25 -46.11
CA SER A 6 -1.11 42.40 -46.61
C SER A 6 -1.17 41.07 -45.86
N SER A 7 -2.33 40.40 -45.89
CA SER A 7 -2.47 39.07 -45.26
C SER A 7 -1.53 38.03 -45.89
N GLY A 8 -1.25 38.14 -47.19
CA GLY A 8 -0.35 37.23 -47.90
C GLY A 8 1.12 37.43 -47.50
N GLU A 9 1.57 38.69 -47.43
CA GLU A 9 2.93 39.02 -46.97
C GLU A 9 3.16 38.60 -45.51
N PHE A 10 2.14 38.74 -44.65
CA PHE A 10 2.23 38.27 -43.27
C PHE A 10 2.39 36.74 -43.19
N VAL A 11 1.62 35.99 -43.99
CA VAL A 11 1.71 34.53 -44.05
C VAL A 11 3.11 34.11 -44.53
N ALA A 12 3.60 34.71 -45.61
CA ALA A 12 4.92 34.41 -46.17
C ALA A 12 6.05 34.67 -45.15
N ALA A 13 6.01 35.81 -44.47
CA ALA A 13 7.00 36.16 -43.44
C ALA A 13 7.01 35.18 -42.25
N ILE A 14 5.84 34.67 -41.84
CA ILE A 14 5.73 33.68 -40.78
C ILE A 14 6.25 32.31 -41.22
N GLU A 15 5.98 31.91 -42.46
CA GLU A 15 6.47 30.64 -43.01
C GLU A 15 7.99 30.65 -43.22
N GLU A 16 8.53 31.77 -43.70
CA GLU A 16 9.98 31.96 -43.87
C GLU A 16 10.70 31.93 -42.51
N SER A 17 10.17 32.65 -41.51
CA SER A 17 10.68 32.61 -40.13
C SER A 17 10.62 31.22 -39.52
N LEU A 18 9.51 30.49 -39.72
CA LEU A 18 9.39 29.12 -39.24
C LEU A 18 10.43 28.20 -39.88
N LYS A 19 10.65 28.33 -41.20
CA LYS A 19 11.67 27.57 -41.93
C LYS A 19 13.07 27.88 -41.43
N ASP A 20 13.41 29.15 -41.26
CA ASP A 20 14.72 29.57 -40.76
C ASP A 20 14.99 29.05 -39.34
N LEU A 21 13.98 29.06 -38.46
CA LEU A 21 14.10 28.50 -37.11
C LEU A 21 14.29 26.97 -37.13
N ILE A 22 13.68 26.28 -38.09
CA ILE A 22 13.89 24.84 -38.31
C ILE A 22 15.33 24.60 -38.79
N ASP A 23 15.77 25.30 -39.83
CA ASP A 23 17.08 25.12 -40.47
C ASP A 23 18.23 25.46 -39.51
N ARG A 24 18.07 26.51 -38.68
CA ARG A 24 19.05 26.90 -37.65
C ARG A 24 18.97 26.08 -36.36
N GLY A 25 17.97 25.21 -36.23
CA GLY A 25 17.75 24.44 -35.00
C GLY A 25 17.42 25.32 -33.78
N LEU A 26 16.80 26.48 -33.96
CA LEU A 26 16.44 27.39 -32.87
C LEU A 26 15.07 27.08 -32.27
N PRO A 27 14.80 27.36 -30.98
CA PRO A 27 13.54 27.01 -30.33
C PRO A 27 12.29 27.50 -31.10
N ILE A 28 11.42 26.55 -31.46
CA ILE A 28 10.19 26.85 -32.21
C ILE A 28 9.06 27.11 -31.21
N THR A 29 8.65 28.37 -31.12
CA THR A 29 7.50 28.86 -30.36
C THR A 29 6.78 29.91 -31.18
N GLN A 30 5.49 30.12 -30.94
CA GLN A 30 4.74 31.16 -31.65
C GLN A 30 5.41 32.54 -31.49
N THR A 31 5.92 32.84 -30.29
CA THR A 31 6.66 34.08 -30.00
C THR A 31 7.95 34.17 -30.80
N SER A 32 8.77 33.12 -30.84
CA SER A 32 10.03 33.15 -31.59
C SER A 32 9.80 33.25 -33.10
N VAL A 33 8.77 32.61 -33.63
CA VAL A 33 8.39 32.72 -35.05
C VAL A 33 7.95 34.15 -35.38
N ILE A 34 7.11 34.76 -34.56
CA ILE A 34 6.63 36.14 -34.77
C ILE A 34 7.79 37.15 -34.67
N VAL A 35 8.69 37.00 -33.70
CA VAL A 35 9.80 37.94 -33.48
C VAL A 35 10.81 37.92 -34.63
N ASN A 36 11.03 36.76 -35.25
CA ASN A 36 11.97 36.62 -36.37
C ASN A 36 11.33 36.84 -37.75
N ALA A 37 10.00 36.96 -37.83
CA ALA A 37 9.29 37.20 -39.08
C ALA A 37 9.45 38.64 -39.56
N LYS A 38 10.02 38.78 -40.77
CA LYS A 38 10.23 40.04 -41.46
C LYS A 38 9.55 40.00 -42.84
N THR A 39 9.04 41.13 -43.29
CA THR A 39 8.54 41.28 -44.66
C THR A 39 9.70 41.34 -45.65
N SER A 40 9.40 41.26 -46.95
CA SER A 40 10.37 41.45 -48.04
C SER A 40 11.18 42.75 -47.91
N ASP A 41 10.56 43.79 -47.34
CA ASP A 41 11.19 45.09 -47.10
C ASP A 41 12.00 45.15 -45.80
N GLY A 42 12.15 44.03 -45.10
CA GLY A 42 12.90 43.91 -43.84
C GLY A 42 12.14 44.36 -42.58
N ASN A 43 10.87 44.76 -42.70
CA ASN A 43 10.06 45.25 -41.58
C ASN A 43 9.50 44.11 -40.72
N ALA A 44 9.48 44.28 -39.41
CA ALA A 44 8.92 43.28 -38.50
C ALA A 44 7.39 43.16 -38.63
N VAL A 45 6.87 41.94 -38.52
CA VAL A 45 5.43 41.70 -38.54
C VAL A 45 4.75 42.09 -37.22
N GLY A 46 3.44 42.31 -37.27
CA GLY A 46 2.65 42.66 -36.09
C GLY A 46 2.59 41.53 -35.07
N LYS A 47 2.89 41.84 -33.80
CA LYS A 47 2.97 40.87 -32.68
C LYS A 47 1.64 40.13 -32.41
N THR A 48 0.52 40.79 -32.65
CA THR A 48 -0.82 40.27 -32.36
C THR A 48 -1.52 39.74 -33.62
N THR A 49 -0.94 39.93 -34.80
CA THR A 49 -1.59 39.61 -36.08
C THR A 49 -1.88 38.11 -36.20
N LEU A 50 -1.00 37.24 -35.67
CA LEU A 50 -1.21 35.78 -35.65
C LEU A 50 -2.48 35.38 -34.88
N TYR A 51 -2.85 36.16 -33.87
CA TYR A 51 -3.98 35.90 -32.97
C TYR A 51 -5.25 36.67 -33.35
N ARG A 52 -5.27 37.29 -34.54
CA ARG A 52 -6.42 38.07 -34.99
C ARG A 52 -7.63 37.17 -35.19
N LYS A 53 -8.77 37.57 -34.62
CA LYS A 53 -10.05 36.90 -34.79
C LYS A 53 -10.83 37.47 -35.96
N ASN A 54 -11.65 36.63 -36.59
CA ASN A 54 -12.62 37.05 -37.57
C ASN A 54 -13.86 37.56 -36.83
N ASP A 55 -14.23 38.82 -37.05
CA ASP A 55 -15.34 39.48 -36.36
C ASP A 55 -16.70 38.80 -36.63
N LYS A 56 -16.83 38.03 -37.73
CA LYS A 56 -18.06 37.32 -38.10
C LYS A 56 -18.14 35.89 -37.55
N THR A 57 -17.02 35.18 -37.44
CA THR A 57 -17.00 33.77 -37.04
C THR A 57 -16.42 33.53 -35.64
N GLY A 58 -15.80 34.54 -35.02
CA GLY A 58 -15.15 34.45 -33.71
C GLY A 58 -13.86 33.61 -33.67
N GLY A 59 -13.59 32.84 -34.73
CA GLY A 59 -12.39 32.01 -34.89
C GLY A 59 -11.15 32.82 -35.25
N LEU A 60 -9.97 32.22 -35.04
CA LEU A 60 -8.69 32.81 -35.41
C LEU A 60 -8.51 32.77 -36.93
N ILE A 61 -8.20 33.92 -37.54
CA ILE A 61 -8.00 34.05 -38.99
C ILE A 61 -6.81 33.19 -39.45
N HIS A 62 -5.77 33.07 -38.61
CA HIS A 62 -4.53 32.35 -38.93
C HIS A 62 -4.40 31.02 -38.17
N GLN A 63 -5.51 30.34 -37.86
CA GLN A 63 -5.49 29.06 -37.15
C GLN A 63 -4.54 28.03 -37.82
N ALA A 64 -4.56 27.94 -39.15
CA ALA A 64 -3.70 27.03 -39.90
C ALA A 64 -2.19 27.27 -39.65
N LEU A 65 -1.77 28.54 -39.47
CA LEU A 65 -0.37 28.86 -39.16
C LEU A 65 0.00 28.45 -37.73
N ILE A 66 -0.93 28.61 -36.79
CA ILE A 66 -0.76 28.17 -35.40
C ILE A 66 -0.56 26.66 -35.34
N ASP A 67 -1.40 25.92 -36.06
CA ASP A 67 -1.34 24.45 -36.11
C ASP A 67 -0.03 23.98 -36.76
N LYS A 68 0.45 24.68 -37.80
CA LYS A 68 1.73 24.40 -38.47
C LYS A 68 2.93 24.64 -37.54
N ILE A 69 2.94 25.73 -36.76
CA ILE A 69 3.99 26.02 -35.77
C ILE A 69 4.00 24.97 -34.66
N GLU A 70 2.84 24.59 -34.12
CA GLU A 70 2.76 23.56 -33.08
C GLU A 70 3.15 22.17 -33.61
N SER A 71 2.82 21.86 -34.86
CA SER A 71 3.26 20.62 -35.52
C SER A 71 4.79 20.55 -35.64
N ALA A 72 5.42 21.60 -36.17
CA ALA A 72 6.88 21.67 -36.28
C ALA A 72 7.60 21.54 -34.93
N LYS A 73 7.06 22.20 -33.90
CA LYS A 73 7.56 22.09 -32.51
C LYS A 73 7.42 20.68 -31.95
N ASN A 74 6.33 19.97 -32.24
CA ASN A 74 6.10 18.61 -31.79
C ASN A 74 6.97 17.59 -32.54
N ASP A 75 7.17 17.77 -33.84
CA ASP A 75 8.03 16.88 -34.63
C ASP A 75 9.50 17.02 -34.22
N ARG A 76 9.94 18.23 -33.86
CA ARG A 76 11.25 18.42 -33.23
C ARG A 76 11.37 17.70 -31.89
N LYS A 77 10.33 17.69 -31.06
CA LYS A 77 10.33 16.95 -29.78
C LYS A 77 10.41 15.44 -29.99
N LYS A 78 9.71 14.91 -31.00
CA LYS A 78 9.79 13.49 -31.40
C LYS A 78 11.20 13.12 -31.88
N GLY A 79 11.81 13.96 -32.73
CA GLY A 79 13.19 13.76 -33.20
C GLY A 79 14.24 13.81 -32.09
N ALA A 80 13.97 14.54 -31.00
CA ALA A 80 14.81 14.61 -29.80
C ALA A 80 14.53 13.49 -28.77
N GLY A 81 13.73 12.48 -29.10
CA GLY A 81 13.42 11.35 -28.21
C GLY A 81 12.57 11.70 -26.98
N ARG A 82 12.01 12.92 -26.92
CA ARG A 82 11.20 13.38 -25.78
C ARG A 82 9.77 12.89 -25.95
N GLN A 83 9.28 12.12 -24.98
CA GLN A 83 7.90 11.63 -24.98
C GLN A 83 6.90 12.79 -25.06
N THR A 84 5.93 12.63 -25.94
CA THR A 84 4.79 13.55 -26.05
C THR A 84 3.84 13.35 -24.87
N ARG A 85 3.04 14.37 -24.52
CA ARG A 85 2.04 14.27 -23.44
C ARG A 85 1.13 13.04 -23.58
N GLY A 86 0.71 12.71 -24.80
CA GLY A 86 -0.12 11.52 -25.06
C GLY A 86 0.59 10.21 -24.74
N GLN A 87 1.88 10.09 -25.09
CA GLN A 87 2.67 8.90 -24.76
C GLN A 87 2.88 8.76 -23.25
N THR A 88 3.09 9.85 -22.53
CA THR A 88 3.19 9.86 -21.06
C THR A 88 1.88 9.43 -20.40
N ILE A 89 0.73 9.88 -20.90
CA ILE A 89 -0.58 9.47 -20.37
C ILE A 89 -0.77 7.96 -20.53
N VAL A 90 -0.43 7.41 -21.70
CA VAL A 90 -0.54 5.97 -21.96
C VAL A 90 0.39 5.16 -21.04
N SER A 91 1.62 5.60 -20.82
CA SER A 91 2.55 4.91 -19.92
C SER A 91 2.06 4.96 -18.47
N LEU A 92 1.60 6.11 -17.99
CA LEU A 92 1.06 6.27 -16.65
C LEU A 92 -0.18 5.39 -16.43
N ASN A 93 -1.08 5.30 -17.41
CA ASN A 93 -2.26 4.44 -17.31
C ASN A 93 -1.89 2.94 -17.21
N LYS A 94 -0.86 2.49 -17.95
CA LYS A 94 -0.35 1.12 -17.84
C LYS A 94 0.23 0.85 -16.45
N GLU A 95 0.96 1.82 -15.91
CA GLU A 95 1.55 1.70 -14.58
C GLU A 95 0.48 1.66 -13.47
N ILE A 96 -0.54 2.51 -13.56
CA ILE A 96 -1.70 2.48 -12.67
C ILE A 96 -2.39 1.11 -12.72
N ALA A 97 -2.59 0.53 -13.91
CA ALA A 97 -3.20 -0.79 -14.05
C ALA A 97 -2.34 -1.89 -13.40
N ARG A 98 -1.01 -1.83 -13.57
CA ARG A 98 -0.08 -2.75 -12.92
C ARG A 98 -0.15 -2.64 -11.41
N LEU A 99 -0.06 -1.42 -10.87
CA LEU A 99 -0.08 -1.16 -9.43
C LEU A 99 -1.40 -1.61 -8.80
N LYS A 100 -2.55 -1.38 -9.46
CA LYS A 100 -3.84 -1.89 -8.97
C LYS A 100 -3.89 -3.41 -8.90
N LYS A 101 -3.31 -4.11 -9.89
CA LYS A 101 -3.24 -5.58 -9.89
C LYS A 101 -2.36 -6.09 -8.75
N GLU A 102 -1.21 -5.46 -8.55
CA GLU A 102 -0.28 -5.79 -7.46
C GLU A 102 -0.90 -5.53 -6.08
N GLN A 103 -1.53 -4.38 -5.90
CA GLN A 103 -2.25 -4.04 -4.67
C GLN A 103 -3.30 -5.10 -4.34
N LYS A 104 -4.11 -5.51 -5.33
CA LYS A 104 -5.11 -6.58 -5.12
C LYS A 104 -4.46 -7.89 -4.66
N GLY A 105 -3.38 -8.31 -5.33
CA GLY A 105 -2.67 -9.54 -4.96
C GLY A 105 -2.03 -9.49 -3.55
N LEU A 106 -1.56 -8.31 -3.13
CA LEU A 106 -1.08 -8.12 -1.76
C LEU A 106 -2.22 -8.17 -0.74
N THR A 107 -3.37 -7.55 -1.04
CA THR A 107 -4.55 -7.62 -0.18
C THR A 107 -5.03 -9.06 -0.01
N ASP A 108 -5.11 -9.83 -1.09
CA ASP A 108 -5.52 -11.24 -1.02
C ASP A 108 -4.59 -12.07 -0.12
N ARG A 109 -3.27 -11.84 -0.20
CA ARG A 109 -2.28 -12.49 0.67
C ARG A 109 -2.42 -12.11 2.14
N VAL A 110 -2.69 -10.83 2.43
CA VAL A 110 -2.90 -10.39 3.82
C VAL A 110 -4.12 -11.08 4.41
N VAL A 111 -5.22 -11.18 3.66
CA VAL A 111 -6.43 -11.88 4.10
C VAL A 111 -6.16 -13.37 4.38
N GLU A 112 -5.38 -14.02 3.52
CA GLU A 112 -4.98 -15.43 3.73
C GLU A 112 -4.12 -15.60 5.00
N GLN A 113 -3.14 -14.72 5.19
CA GLN A 113 -2.28 -14.73 6.38
C GLN A 113 -3.06 -14.44 7.67
N GLU A 114 -4.02 -13.52 7.64
CA GLU A 114 -4.90 -13.24 8.78
C GLU A 114 -5.73 -14.48 9.13
N ALA A 115 -6.27 -15.20 8.14
CA ALA A 115 -7.01 -16.44 8.35
C ALA A 115 -6.13 -17.54 8.97
N GLU A 116 -4.90 -17.70 8.50
CA GLU A 116 -3.93 -18.65 9.08
C GLU A 116 -3.59 -18.30 10.53
N ILE A 117 -3.36 -17.02 10.83
CA ILE A 117 -3.07 -16.55 12.19
C ILE A 117 -4.23 -16.85 13.13
N ILE A 118 -5.47 -16.61 12.69
CA ILE A 118 -6.68 -16.92 13.48
C ILE A 118 -6.73 -18.43 13.79
N GLN A 119 -6.54 -19.29 12.78
CA GLN A 119 -6.53 -20.74 12.97
C GLN A 119 -5.43 -21.20 13.93
N LEU A 120 -4.23 -20.62 13.83
CA LEU A 120 -3.11 -20.92 14.73
C LEU A 120 -3.39 -20.46 16.16
N GLN A 121 -4.04 -19.31 16.34
CA GLN A 121 -4.43 -18.80 17.66
C GLN A 121 -5.53 -19.64 18.30
N GLU A 122 -6.57 -20.01 17.55
CA GLU A 122 -7.63 -20.89 18.03
C GLU A 122 -7.11 -22.29 18.38
N GLY A 123 -6.23 -22.84 17.53
CA GLY A 123 -5.55 -24.12 17.78
C GLY A 123 -4.67 -24.08 19.03
N LYS A 124 -3.84 -23.05 19.19
CA LYS A 124 -3.01 -22.84 20.39
C LYS A 124 -3.84 -22.62 21.65
N GLY A 125 -4.94 -21.86 21.57
CA GLY A 125 -5.83 -21.63 22.71
C GLY A 125 -6.49 -22.92 23.20
N ARG A 126 -6.89 -23.80 22.28
CA ARG A 126 -7.44 -25.14 22.63
C ARG A 126 -6.38 -26.09 23.17
N SER A 127 -5.17 -26.09 22.62
CA SER A 127 -4.10 -26.95 23.13
C SER A 127 -3.58 -26.46 24.49
N SER A 128 -3.41 -25.15 24.67
CA SER A 128 -2.99 -24.55 25.94
C SER A 128 -4.02 -24.85 27.03
N SER A 129 -5.30 -24.59 26.78
CA SER A 129 -6.34 -24.85 27.79
C SER A 129 -6.47 -26.32 28.18
N ARG A 130 -6.23 -27.27 27.25
CA ARG A 130 -6.16 -28.71 27.57
C ARG A 130 -4.93 -29.05 28.40
N VAL A 131 -3.76 -28.52 28.06
CA VAL A 131 -2.53 -28.75 28.82
C VAL A 131 -2.65 -28.16 30.22
N ASP A 132 -3.15 -26.93 30.35
CA ASP A 132 -3.39 -26.27 31.63
C ASP A 132 -4.38 -27.07 32.50
N SER A 133 -5.42 -27.64 31.88
CA SER A 133 -6.35 -28.55 32.57
C SER A 133 -5.67 -29.83 33.05
N PHE A 134 -4.86 -30.49 32.23
CA PHE A 134 -4.14 -31.71 32.64
C PHE A 134 -3.10 -31.43 33.71
N GLU A 135 -2.37 -30.33 33.60
CA GLU A 135 -1.39 -29.88 34.59
C GLU A 135 -2.06 -29.63 35.96
N GLY A 136 -3.25 -29.02 35.96
CA GLY A 136 -4.05 -28.83 37.17
C GLY A 136 -4.56 -30.13 37.80
N GLU A 137 -5.05 -31.09 37.01
CA GLU A 137 -5.46 -32.40 37.54
C GLU A 137 -4.27 -33.19 38.11
N LEU A 138 -3.11 -33.13 37.45
CA LEU A 138 -1.87 -33.72 37.96
C LEU A 138 -1.46 -33.08 39.29
N TYR A 139 -1.51 -31.74 39.39
CA TYR A 139 -1.24 -31.03 40.64
C TYR A 139 -2.13 -31.52 41.79
N ILE A 140 -3.45 -31.69 41.55
CA ILE A 140 -4.38 -32.23 42.55
C ILE A 140 -3.97 -33.65 42.96
N ALA A 141 -3.72 -34.53 42.00
CA ALA A 141 -3.37 -35.92 42.26
C ALA A 141 -2.06 -36.05 43.06
N HIS A 142 -1.02 -35.33 42.67
CA HIS A 142 0.27 -35.32 43.37
C HIS A 142 0.13 -34.77 44.80
N SER A 143 -0.65 -33.69 44.97
CA SER A 143 -0.91 -33.10 46.28
C SER A 143 -1.62 -34.07 47.22
N LEU A 144 -2.63 -34.80 46.72
CA LEU A 144 -3.33 -35.82 47.51
C LEU A 144 -2.43 -37.02 47.84
N LEU A 145 -1.57 -37.44 46.92
CA LEU A 145 -0.60 -38.53 47.15
C LEU A 145 0.45 -38.13 48.20
N LEU A 146 0.99 -36.92 48.15
CA LEU A 146 1.96 -36.42 49.14
C LEU A 146 1.39 -36.38 50.56
N LYS A 147 0.09 -36.08 50.70
CA LYS A 147 -0.59 -36.12 52.01
C LYS A 147 -0.65 -37.52 52.62
N ARG A 148 -0.55 -38.57 51.80
CA ARG A 148 -0.52 -39.98 52.25
C ARG A 148 0.91 -40.55 52.30
N TYR A 149 1.77 -40.09 51.40
CA TYR A 149 3.14 -40.58 51.21
C TYR A 149 4.12 -39.40 51.10
N SER A 150 4.42 -38.79 52.24
CA SER A 150 5.29 -37.59 52.32
C SER A 150 6.74 -37.82 51.91
N MET A 151 7.15 -39.08 51.71
CA MET A 151 8.52 -39.45 51.32
C MET A 151 8.79 -39.27 49.81
N LEU A 152 7.76 -38.98 49.00
CA LEU A 152 7.88 -38.85 47.54
C LEU A 152 8.36 -37.45 47.12
N LYS A 153 9.66 -37.18 47.30
CA LYS A 153 10.29 -35.88 47.01
C LYS A 153 10.06 -35.38 45.57
N ASP A 154 10.06 -36.27 44.59
CA ASP A 154 9.82 -35.89 43.19
C ASP A 154 8.42 -35.26 42.99
N LEU A 155 7.42 -35.73 43.76
CA LEU A 155 6.08 -35.15 43.72
C LEU A 155 6.04 -33.80 44.43
N GLU A 156 6.79 -33.65 45.51
CA GLU A 156 6.91 -32.39 46.26
C GLU A 156 7.48 -31.28 45.35
N GLU A 157 8.53 -31.60 44.59
CA GLU A 157 9.11 -30.67 43.61
C GLU A 157 8.09 -30.26 42.52
N LEU A 158 7.33 -31.21 41.98
CA LEU A 158 6.30 -30.93 40.98
C LEU A 158 5.16 -30.05 41.52
N VAL A 159 4.72 -30.31 42.75
CA VAL A 159 3.70 -29.51 43.44
C VAL A 159 4.22 -28.09 43.66
N LEU A 160 5.44 -27.93 44.21
CA LEU A 160 6.04 -26.61 44.42
C LEU A 160 6.24 -25.83 43.12
N ALA A 161 6.65 -26.50 42.05
CA ALA A 161 6.80 -25.88 40.73
C ALA A 161 5.47 -25.34 40.20
N PHE A 162 4.39 -26.12 40.34
CA PHE A 162 3.04 -25.68 39.96
C PHE A 162 2.57 -24.50 40.82
N GLU A 163 2.74 -24.55 42.14
CA GLU A 163 2.37 -23.45 43.03
C GLU A 163 3.14 -22.17 42.74
N ALA A 164 4.43 -22.28 42.42
CA ALA A 164 5.25 -21.14 42.03
C ALA A 164 4.78 -20.52 40.71
N LYS A 165 4.47 -21.35 39.70
CA LYS A 165 3.96 -20.92 38.39
C LYS A 165 2.60 -20.21 38.49
N HIS A 166 1.71 -20.67 39.36
CA HIS A 166 0.34 -20.15 39.50
C HIS A 166 0.14 -19.28 40.76
N LYS A 167 1.22 -18.80 41.37
CA LYS A 167 1.18 -18.01 42.61
C LYS A 167 0.29 -16.77 42.47
N GLY A 168 -0.64 -16.60 43.39
CA GLY A 168 -1.56 -15.45 43.43
C GLY A 168 -2.66 -15.47 42.38
N THR A 169 -2.83 -16.57 41.65
CA THR A 169 -3.92 -16.73 40.68
C THR A 169 -5.15 -17.36 41.34
N ALA A 170 -6.35 -16.94 40.91
CA ALA A 170 -7.60 -17.58 41.33
C ALA A 170 -7.67 -19.08 40.95
N HIS A 171 -6.90 -19.47 39.93
CA HIS A 171 -6.78 -20.85 39.46
C HIS A 171 -6.13 -21.76 40.51
N LEU A 172 -5.06 -21.30 41.15
CA LEU A 172 -4.40 -22.04 42.23
C LEU A 172 -5.32 -22.21 43.45
N GLU A 173 -6.01 -21.14 43.84
CA GLU A 173 -6.95 -21.16 44.99
C GLU A 173 -8.10 -22.14 44.75
N HIS A 174 -8.63 -22.18 43.53
CA HIS A 174 -9.65 -23.16 43.15
C HIS A 174 -9.16 -24.60 43.33
N PHE A 175 -7.94 -24.92 42.88
CA PHE A 175 -7.40 -26.27 43.04
C PHE A 175 -7.07 -26.62 44.48
N LYS A 176 -6.54 -25.68 45.28
CA LYS A 176 -6.31 -25.89 46.72
C LYS A 176 -7.61 -26.25 47.44
N LYS A 177 -8.70 -25.52 47.18
CA LYS A 177 -10.03 -25.83 47.72
C LYS A 177 -10.55 -27.20 47.27
N ARG A 178 -10.31 -27.57 46.01
CA ARG A 178 -10.70 -28.89 45.49
C ARG A 178 -9.90 -30.02 46.14
N ILE A 179 -8.60 -29.83 46.39
CA ILE A 179 -7.76 -30.79 47.14
C ILE A 179 -8.31 -30.99 48.55
N GLU A 180 -8.67 -29.91 49.27
CA GLU A 180 -9.27 -30.00 50.60
C GLU A 180 -10.60 -30.77 50.59
N THR A 181 -11.45 -30.50 49.61
CA THR A 181 -12.75 -31.20 49.45
C THR A 181 -12.54 -32.69 49.20
N LEU A 182 -11.67 -33.05 48.25
CA LEU A 182 -11.37 -34.44 47.93
C LEU A 182 -10.69 -35.17 49.08
N GLU A 183 -9.80 -34.50 49.83
CA GLU A 183 -9.19 -35.08 51.02
C GLU A 183 -10.25 -35.44 52.08
N ALA A 184 -11.18 -34.52 52.34
CA ALA A 184 -12.28 -34.78 53.26
C ALA A 184 -13.13 -35.97 52.79
N GLU A 185 -13.50 -36.00 51.50
CA GLU A 185 -14.24 -37.12 50.91
C GLU A 185 -13.49 -38.45 51.06
N ILE A 186 -12.18 -38.48 50.81
CA ILE A 186 -11.36 -39.70 50.98
C ILE A 186 -11.29 -40.10 52.46
N GLN A 187 -11.13 -39.15 53.37
CA GLN A 187 -11.01 -39.42 54.81
C GLN A 187 -12.32 -39.94 55.43
N TYR A 188 -13.46 -39.43 54.97
CA TYR A 188 -14.79 -39.84 55.45
C TYR A 188 -15.44 -40.91 54.55
N SER A 189 -14.72 -41.41 53.54
CA SER A 189 -15.16 -42.55 52.74
C SER A 189 -15.11 -43.83 53.56
N THR A 190 -16.27 -44.44 53.78
CA THR A 190 -16.49 -45.67 54.57
C THR A 190 -15.88 -46.93 53.97
N VAL A 191 -15.08 -46.82 52.89
CA VAL A 191 -14.57 -47.97 52.13
C VAL A 191 -13.20 -48.47 52.64
N PHE A 192 -12.52 -47.75 53.53
CA PHE A 192 -11.15 -48.09 53.97
C PHE A 192 -11.00 -48.78 55.34
N ASP A 193 -12.07 -49.36 55.90
CA ASP A 193 -12.00 -50.16 57.13
C ASP A 193 -11.97 -51.69 56.88
N ALA A 194 -11.53 -52.11 55.70
CA ALA A 194 -11.19 -53.51 55.45
C ALA A 194 -9.84 -53.81 56.09
N LYS A 195 -9.87 -54.31 57.34
CA LYS A 195 -8.71 -54.96 57.96
C LYS A 195 -8.21 -56.08 57.05
N PHE A 196 -7.12 -55.84 56.33
CA PHE A 196 -6.32 -56.94 55.80
C PHE A 196 -5.64 -57.60 56.99
N GLY A 197 -6.29 -58.65 57.50
CA GLY A 197 -5.79 -59.49 58.58
C GLY A 197 -4.43 -60.11 58.23
N LYS A 198 -3.65 -60.35 59.29
CA LYS A 198 -2.27 -60.85 59.31
C LYS A 198 -1.95 -61.97 58.32
#